data_AF-A0A3D2IKJ6-F1
#
_entry.id   AF-A0A3D2IKJ6-F1
#
_cell.length_a   1.000
_cell.length_b   1.000
_cell.length_c   1.000
_cell.angle_alpha   90.00
_cell.angle_beta   90.00
_cell.angle_gamma   90.00
#
_symmetry.space_group_name_H-M   'P 1'
#
loop_
_entity.id
_entity.type
_entity.pdbx_description
1 polymer ?
#
loop_
_entity_poly.entity_id
_entity_poly.type
_entity_poly.pdbx_seq_one_letter_code
_entity_poly.pdbx_strand_id
1 'polypeptide(L)'
;MERKVAIMNLEQDKNTENEKTESLNDQEVTNEEAAETKTQETPDLDKENKVEEAVSAEEESNAEASSSEVESVEEQNSTEEESNESTSESENVSDSEVKEGEEASDSSESTEEVSPNQYYEKILNKIKEVLETKDWGLISNEFSNLSLHIGEGPEPDEESKKLLSEFEELRADFEERKKAHYEELNRKREENLKKKKELLKQFADIINEEKWTATKEVSQIKNNWDRITQIPRDEIDALNERFESFMKEFDSHKVDRLVKKLEKEEDNLTLKLLLLDKMDALNVRSDDPKADFKTLIKEYDDLHNQWKKIGRVPNEKNQMVWDRFNTAEDAFNSLRFKNDKEYREKVEKSLKKKKKLIAEAEALVDNENIAQAARKVNKLHNAWKKTG
;
A
#
# COMPACT_ATOMS: atom_id res chain seq x y z
N MET A 1 -6.79 -40.71 -21.37
CA MET A 1 -8.17 -40.42 -21.83
C MET A 1 -9.13 -40.11 -20.68
N GLU A 2 -8.84 -40.51 -19.43
CA GLU A 2 -9.82 -40.42 -18.33
C GLU A 2 -10.27 -39.00 -17.96
N ARG A 3 -9.44 -37.96 -18.11
CA ARG A 3 -9.87 -36.56 -17.85
C ARG A 3 -11.03 -36.07 -18.73
N LYS A 4 -11.26 -36.64 -19.93
CA LYS A 4 -12.42 -36.25 -20.76
C LYS A 4 -13.73 -36.89 -20.33
N VAL A 5 -13.69 -38.04 -19.64
CA VAL A 5 -14.90 -38.73 -19.14
C VAL A 5 -15.42 -38.06 -17.87
N ALA A 6 -14.52 -37.56 -17.01
CA ALA A 6 -14.89 -36.85 -15.79
C ALA A 6 -15.68 -35.54 -16.04
N ILE A 7 -15.46 -34.88 -17.18
CA ILE A 7 -16.15 -33.61 -17.51
C ILE A 7 -17.58 -33.88 -18.03
N MET A 8 -17.79 -34.91 -18.87
CA MET A 8 -19.13 -35.24 -19.39
C MET A 8 -20.14 -35.62 -18.31
N ASN A 9 -19.70 -36.30 -17.24
CA ASN A 9 -20.62 -36.68 -16.15
C ASN A 9 -21.04 -35.47 -15.29
N LEU A 10 -20.21 -34.43 -15.18
CA LEU A 10 -20.51 -33.20 -14.44
C LEU A 10 -21.49 -32.26 -15.16
N GLU A 11 -21.72 -32.47 -16.46
CA GLU A 11 -22.68 -31.72 -17.28
C GLU A 11 -24.10 -32.32 -17.27
N GLN A 12 -24.26 -33.59 -16.85
CA GLN A 12 -25.59 -34.20 -16.74
C GLN A 12 -26.32 -33.83 -15.43
N ASP A 13 -25.62 -33.78 -14.29
CA ASP A 13 -26.25 -33.49 -12.99
C ASP A 13 -26.81 -32.05 -12.89
N LYS A 14 -26.20 -31.09 -13.59
CA LYS A 14 -26.64 -29.67 -13.58
C LYS A 14 -27.94 -29.42 -14.34
N ASN A 15 -28.34 -30.31 -15.24
CA ASN A 15 -29.52 -30.10 -16.07
C ASN A 15 -30.82 -30.56 -15.38
N THR A 16 -30.73 -31.27 -14.25
CA THR A 16 -31.88 -31.79 -13.48
C THR A 16 -32.40 -30.86 -12.38
N GLU A 17 -31.67 -29.81 -11.99
CA GLU A 17 -32.15 -28.84 -10.99
C GLU A 17 -32.95 -27.68 -11.60
N ASN A 18 -32.77 -27.38 -12.88
CA ASN A 18 -33.32 -26.18 -13.52
C ASN A 18 -34.78 -26.31 -14.01
N GLU A 19 -35.37 -27.52 -13.99
CA GLU A 19 -36.79 -27.75 -14.37
C GLU A 19 -37.78 -27.60 -13.19
N LYS A 20 -37.33 -27.14 -12.01
CA LYS A 20 -38.19 -27.04 -10.81
C LYS A 20 -38.58 -25.62 -10.38
N THR A 21 -38.20 -24.59 -11.13
CA THR A 21 -38.42 -23.18 -10.76
C THR A 21 -39.12 -22.34 -11.85
N GLU A 22 -40.07 -22.92 -12.59
CA GLU A 22 -41.05 -22.16 -13.38
C GLU A 22 -42.48 -22.59 -13.07
N SER A 23 -43.02 -22.01 -11.99
CA SER A 23 -44.44 -22.07 -11.62
C SER A 23 -44.71 -20.99 -10.56
N LEU A 24 -45.77 -20.21 -10.75
CA LEU A 24 -46.20 -19.04 -9.95
C LEU A 24 -45.39 -17.74 -10.18
N ASN A 25 -45.95 -16.80 -10.95
CA ASN A 25 -46.80 -15.75 -10.36
C ASN A 25 -47.50 -14.90 -11.44
N ASP A 26 -48.84 -14.92 -11.48
CA ASP A 26 -49.69 -13.98 -12.26
C ASP A 26 -50.32 -12.95 -11.32
N GLN A 27 -50.30 -11.66 -11.70
CA GLN A 27 -51.45 -10.73 -11.80
C GLN A 27 -51.04 -9.25 -11.75
N GLU A 28 -51.46 -8.52 -12.81
CA GLU A 28 -52.04 -7.15 -12.90
C GLU A 28 -51.48 -6.00 -12.01
N VAL A 29 -51.32 -4.74 -12.49
CA VAL A 29 -52.42 -3.81 -12.83
C VAL A 29 -51.92 -2.55 -13.63
N THR A 30 -52.62 -2.23 -14.72
CA THR A 30 -52.84 -0.94 -15.48
C THR A 30 -51.73 0.04 -15.93
N ASN A 31 -51.70 0.25 -17.26
CA ASN A 31 -51.68 1.51 -18.04
C ASN A 31 -51.27 2.87 -17.43
N GLU A 32 -50.41 3.60 -18.15
CA GLU A 32 -50.80 4.83 -18.87
C GLU A 32 -49.89 5.10 -20.11
N GLU A 33 -50.27 6.05 -20.97
CA GLU A 33 -49.89 6.13 -22.40
C GLU A 33 -49.26 7.49 -22.78
N ALA A 34 -48.07 7.52 -23.43
CA ALA A 34 -47.62 8.67 -24.26
C ALA A 34 -46.37 8.42 -25.14
N ALA A 35 -46.58 8.48 -26.46
CA ALA A 35 -45.74 9.06 -27.54
C ALA A 35 -44.18 9.02 -27.52
N GLU A 36 -43.65 8.29 -28.51
CA GLU A 36 -42.57 8.68 -29.46
C GLU A 36 -41.48 9.73 -29.05
N THR A 37 -40.21 9.32 -29.03
CA THR A 37 -39.30 9.60 -30.18
C THR A 37 -38.08 8.67 -30.21
N LYS A 38 -37.50 8.51 -31.40
CA LYS A 38 -36.44 7.54 -31.73
C LYS A 38 -35.14 8.27 -32.04
N THR A 39 -34.10 8.05 -31.23
CA THR A 39 -32.72 8.46 -31.56
C THR A 39 -31.75 7.31 -31.25
N GLN A 40 -31.01 6.86 -32.26
CA GLN A 40 -29.91 5.91 -32.09
C GLN A 40 -28.62 6.71 -31.86
N GLU A 41 -28.02 6.61 -30.68
CA GLU A 41 -26.64 7.02 -30.47
C GLU A 41 -25.70 5.83 -30.67
N THR A 42 -24.73 5.99 -31.55
CA THR A 42 -23.60 5.08 -31.71
C THR A 42 -22.47 5.51 -30.76
N PRO A 43 -21.93 4.63 -29.90
CA PRO A 43 -20.81 4.99 -29.04
C PRO A 43 -19.52 5.11 -29.86
N ASP A 44 -18.91 6.29 -29.81
CA ASP A 44 -17.66 6.64 -30.50
C ASP A 44 -16.46 6.17 -29.65
N LEU A 45 -15.61 5.30 -30.21
CA LEU A 45 -14.45 4.69 -29.55
C LEU A 45 -13.14 5.31 -30.05
N ASP A 46 -12.84 6.52 -29.58
CA ASP A 46 -11.53 7.17 -29.82
C ASP A 46 -10.99 7.80 -28.52
N LYS A 47 -10.74 6.95 -27.51
CA LYS A 47 -10.18 7.32 -26.19
C LYS A 47 -9.16 6.30 -25.62
N GLU A 48 -8.42 5.61 -26.47
CA GLU A 48 -7.19 4.89 -26.09
C GLU A 48 -5.99 5.32 -26.95
N ASN A 49 -5.69 6.62 -27.02
CA ASN A 49 -4.33 7.06 -27.36
C ASN A 49 -3.97 8.43 -26.78
N LYS A 50 -3.61 8.46 -25.49
CA LYS A 50 -2.85 9.57 -24.88
C LYS A 50 -2.14 9.13 -23.61
N VAL A 51 -0.92 8.60 -23.79
CA VAL A 51 0.33 8.82 -23.02
C VAL A 51 1.29 7.73 -23.47
N GLU A 52 2.22 8.08 -24.36
CA GLU A 52 3.52 7.39 -24.53
C GLU A 52 4.42 8.21 -25.47
N GLU A 53 4.92 9.34 -24.95
CA GLU A 53 6.16 9.97 -25.43
C GLU A 53 6.81 10.71 -24.26
N ALA A 54 7.38 9.93 -23.35
CA ALA A 54 8.30 10.39 -22.32
C ALA A 54 9.50 9.44 -22.35
N VAL A 55 10.54 9.87 -23.07
CA VAL A 55 11.71 9.04 -23.39
C VAL A 55 12.54 8.81 -22.12
N SER A 56 12.94 7.56 -21.90
CA SER A 56 13.89 7.20 -20.83
C SER A 56 15.26 7.78 -21.14
N ALA A 57 15.85 8.47 -20.16
CA ALA A 57 17.22 8.94 -20.19
C ALA A 57 17.82 8.80 -18.78
N GLU A 58 18.26 7.60 -18.46
CA GLU A 58 19.29 7.39 -17.44
C GLU A 58 20.65 7.44 -18.14
N GLU A 59 21.53 8.34 -17.71
CA GLU A 59 22.94 8.30 -18.08
C GLU A 59 23.79 8.46 -16.81
N GLU A 60 24.87 7.70 -16.75
CA GLU A 60 25.68 7.49 -15.55
C GLU A 60 26.52 8.74 -15.20
N SER A 61 26.80 8.92 -13.91
CA SER A 61 28.06 9.56 -13.51
C SER A 61 28.60 8.95 -12.23
N ASN A 62 29.80 8.37 -12.34
CA ASN A 62 30.56 7.79 -11.23
C ASN A 62 32.04 8.15 -11.38
N ALA A 63 32.61 8.76 -10.34
CA ALA A 63 34.04 8.93 -10.02
C ALA A 63 34.09 9.64 -8.65
N GLU A 64 34.57 9.01 -7.58
CA GLU A 64 35.99 8.99 -7.13
C GLU A 64 36.57 10.41 -6.87
N ALA A 65 37.23 10.74 -5.75
CA ALA A 65 37.59 10.04 -4.49
C ALA A 65 37.74 11.15 -3.37
N SER A 66 38.18 10.97 -2.11
CA SER A 66 38.99 9.94 -1.48
C SER A 66 38.99 10.05 0.07
N SER A 67 39.08 8.88 0.75
CA SER A 67 40.00 8.55 1.85
C SER A 67 39.94 9.20 3.26
N SER A 68 39.47 8.42 4.25
CA SER A 68 40.28 7.85 5.38
C SER A 68 39.36 6.93 6.23
N GLU A 69 39.62 5.63 6.42
CA GLU A 69 40.54 5.04 7.44
C GLU A 69 40.26 5.55 8.87
N VAL A 70 40.06 4.78 9.95
CA VAL A 70 39.90 3.32 10.24
C VAL A 70 38.93 3.20 11.48
N GLU A 71 38.56 2.09 12.13
CA GLU A 71 38.95 0.67 12.13
C GLU A 71 37.78 -0.24 12.61
N SER A 72 38.05 -1.50 13.00
CA SER A 72 37.13 -2.52 13.55
C SER A 72 36.95 -2.46 15.08
N VAL A 73 35.87 -3.09 15.59
CA VAL A 73 35.92 -4.23 16.55
C VAL A 73 34.50 -4.82 16.72
N GLU A 74 34.41 -6.14 16.89
CA GLU A 74 33.18 -6.92 17.17
C GLU A 74 32.72 -6.63 18.65
N GLU A 75 31.61 -7.09 19.24
CA GLU A 75 30.99 -8.42 19.24
C GLU A 75 29.74 -8.40 20.17
N GLN A 76 28.95 -9.49 20.15
CA GLN A 76 28.01 -9.99 21.19
C GLN A 76 26.81 -9.13 21.69
N ASN A 77 25.65 -9.49 21.14
CA ASN A 77 24.40 -9.88 21.84
C ASN A 77 24.45 -10.05 23.38
N SER A 78 23.46 -9.49 24.10
CA SER A 78 22.80 -10.15 25.24
C SER A 78 21.42 -9.57 25.58
N THR A 79 20.60 -10.44 26.17
CA THR A 79 19.19 -10.26 26.56
C THR A 79 19.09 -9.86 28.04
N GLU A 80 18.26 -8.88 28.38
CA GLU A 80 17.74 -8.62 29.74
C GLU A 80 16.26 -8.19 29.55
N GLU A 81 15.28 -9.06 29.77
CA GLU A 81 14.64 -9.40 31.06
C GLU A 81 14.12 -8.17 31.83
N GLU A 82 12.83 -7.89 31.67
CA GLU A 82 12.08 -6.95 32.51
C GLU A 82 11.74 -7.60 33.86
N SER A 83 12.33 -7.12 34.96
CA SER A 83 11.87 -7.43 36.32
C SER A 83 10.93 -6.34 36.84
N ASN A 84 9.64 -6.67 36.90
CA ASN A 84 8.63 -5.92 37.65
C ASN A 84 9.00 -5.79 39.13
N GLU A 85 8.68 -4.66 39.76
CA GLU A 85 8.25 -4.67 41.16
C GLU A 85 7.17 -3.61 41.42
N SER A 86 5.94 -4.07 41.64
CA SER A 86 4.88 -3.29 42.28
C SER A 86 4.93 -3.58 43.78
N THR A 87 5.00 -2.56 44.62
CA THR A 87 4.85 -2.73 46.09
C THR A 87 3.68 -1.94 46.63
N SER A 88 2.72 -2.67 47.20
CA SER A 88 1.58 -2.15 47.96
C SER A 88 1.49 -2.84 49.32
N GLU A 89 1.26 -2.04 50.36
CA GLU A 89 0.63 -2.39 51.65
C GLU A 89 1.35 -3.29 52.70
N SER A 90 1.52 -2.68 53.88
CA SER A 90 1.04 -3.13 55.20
C SER A 90 1.79 -4.21 56.03
N GLU A 91 2.13 -3.79 57.26
CA GLU A 91 2.15 -4.49 58.57
C GLU A 91 2.30 -6.03 58.64
N ASN A 92 3.24 -6.52 59.48
CA ASN A 92 2.97 -6.84 60.90
C ASN A 92 4.26 -7.24 61.67
N VAL A 93 4.18 -7.21 63.00
CA VAL A 93 5.23 -7.48 64.00
C VAL A 93 5.48 -8.98 64.20
N SER A 94 6.73 -9.39 64.50
CA SER A 94 7.03 -10.59 65.31
C SER A 94 8.40 -10.48 66.00
N ASP A 95 8.46 -11.01 67.22
CA ASP A 95 9.53 -10.93 68.22
C ASP A 95 10.35 -12.24 68.27
N SER A 96 11.69 -12.16 68.42
CA SER A 96 12.49 -13.10 69.25
C SER A 96 14.01 -12.84 69.28
N GLU A 97 14.52 -12.89 70.51
CA GLU A 97 15.81 -13.45 70.97
C GLU A 97 17.17 -12.82 70.60
N VAL A 98 17.66 -12.07 71.58
CA VAL A 98 19.05 -11.83 72.03
C VAL A 98 20.07 -12.93 71.67
N LYS A 99 21.27 -12.50 71.24
CA LYS A 99 22.52 -13.12 71.68
C LYS A 99 23.64 -12.09 71.85
N GLU A 100 24.26 -12.11 73.02
CA GLU A 100 25.43 -11.29 73.36
C GLU A 100 26.68 -11.75 72.61
N GLY A 101 27.59 -10.81 72.33
CA GLY A 101 28.89 -11.04 71.74
C GLY A 101 29.72 -9.76 71.79
N GLU A 102 30.42 -9.54 72.91
CA GLU A 102 31.33 -8.41 73.07
C GLU A 102 32.53 -8.52 72.12
N GLU A 103 32.76 -7.50 71.29
CA GLU A 103 34.12 -7.03 71.01
C GLU A 103 34.15 -5.51 71.08
N ALA A 104 34.77 -5.00 72.14
CA ALA A 104 35.05 -3.58 72.27
C ALA A 104 36.27 -3.21 71.40
N SER A 105 36.03 -2.61 70.23
CA SER A 105 37.06 -1.88 69.50
C SER A 105 36.89 -0.39 69.78
N ASP A 106 37.64 0.09 70.77
CA ASP A 106 37.84 1.50 71.06
C ASP A 106 38.39 2.24 69.84
N SER A 107 37.56 3.11 69.26
CA SER A 107 37.98 4.18 68.36
C SER A 107 37.18 5.43 68.72
N SER A 108 37.66 6.14 69.74
CA SER A 108 37.29 7.54 69.96
C SER A 108 37.83 8.40 68.80
N GLU A 109 37.18 8.32 67.64
CA GLU A 109 37.39 9.27 66.54
C GLU A 109 37.00 10.66 67.07
N SER A 110 37.90 11.62 66.96
CA SER A 110 37.72 12.95 67.52
C SER A 110 36.49 13.63 66.91
N THR A 111 35.46 13.86 67.75
CA THR A 111 34.34 14.72 67.40
C THR A 111 34.83 16.16 67.26
N GLU A 112 35.23 16.54 66.05
CA GLU A 112 35.14 17.94 65.65
C GLU A 112 33.70 18.38 65.88
N GLU A 113 33.48 19.45 66.67
CA GLU A 113 32.15 20.04 66.85
C GLU A 113 31.73 20.71 65.54
N VAL A 114 31.28 19.90 64.58
CA VAL A 114 30.67 20.39 63.34
C VAL A 114 29.39 21.11 63.72
N SER A 115 29.43 22.43 63.68
CA SER A 115 28.28 23.29 63.94
C SER A 115 27.08 22.80 63.11
N PRO A 116 25.86 22.65 63.70
CA PRO A 116 24.70 22.11 62.98
C PRO A 116 24.46 22.78 61.62
N ASN A 117 24.64 24.11 61.56
CA ASN A 117 24.61 24.90 60.32
C ASN A 117 25.52 24.30 59.21
N GLN A 118 26.78 23.97 59.50
CA GLN A 118 27.72 23.38 58.53
C GLN A 118 27.32 21.96 58.08
N TYR A 119 26.59 21.21 58.91
CA TYR A 119 26.09 19.89 58.53
C TYR A 119 24.96 20.03 57.49
N TYR A 120 23.97 20.87 57.77
CA TYR A 120 22.86 21.12 56.86
C TYR A 120 23.28 21.88 55.59
N GLU A 121 24.30 22.76 55.66
CA GLU A 121 24.88 23.42 54.49
C GLU A 121 25.52 22.42 53.51
N LYS A 122 26.22 21.38 54.01
CA LYS A 122 26.76 20.30 53.16
C LYS A 122 25.65 19.53 52.44
N ILE A 123 24.56 19.21 53.14
CA ILE A 123 23.38 18.54 52.56
C ILE A 123 22.75 19.40 51.46
N LEU A 124 22.57 20.69 51.73
CA LEU A 124 22.00 21.65 50.78
C LEU A 124 22.88 21.86 49.54
N ASN A 125 24.21 21.88 49.69
CA ASN A 125 25.13 21.95 48.56
C ASN A 125 25.12 20.67 47.72
N LYS A 126 25.09 19.49 48.35
CA LYS A 126 25.02 18.21 47.64
C LYS A 126 23.71 18.06 46.84
N ILE A 127 22.56 18.47 47.39
CA ILE A 127 21.30 18.39 46.62
C ILE A 127 21.29 19.39 45.45
N LYS A 128 21.89 20.58 45.59
CA LYS A 128 22.05 21.55 44.51
C LYS A 128 22.92 21.01 43.37
N GLU A 129 24.01 20.32 43.68
CA GLU A 129 24.85 19.60 42.70
C GLU A 129 24.07 18.50 41.98
N VAL A 130 23.34 17.67 42.73
CA VAL A 130 22.52 16.58 42.16
C VAL A 130 21.40 17.11 41.26
N LEU A 131 20.78 18.26 41.58
CA LEU A 131 19.77 18.90 40.72
C LEU A 131 20.28 19.30 39.32
N GLU A 132 21.59 19.44 39.12
CA GLU A 132 22.16 19.67 37.78
C GLU A 132 22.12 18.40 36.91
N THR A 133 22.12 17.22 37.52
CA THR A 133 21.97 15.93 36.84
C THR A 133 20.52 15.75 36.41
N LYS A 134 20.24 15.70 35.10
CA LYS A 134 18.86 15.73 34.55
C LYS A 134 18.09 14.41 34.69
N ASP A 135 18.35 13.64 35.74
CA ASP A 135 17.80 12.32 35.99
C ASP A 135 16.80 12.36 37.15
N TRP A 136 15.51 12.26 36.82
CA TRP A 136 14.41 12.27 37.79
C TRP A 136 14.47 11.11 38.79
N GLY A 137 15.06 9.97 38.43
CA GLY A 137 15.21 8.83 39.32
C GLY A 137 16.36 9.04 40.31
N LEU A 138 17.53 9.44 39.81
CA LEU A 138 18.70 9.72 40.63
C LEU A 138 18.44 10.85 41.63
N ILE A 139 17.88 11.98 41.19
CA ILE A 139 17.54 13.09 42.08
C ILE A 139 16.51 12.65 43.15
N SER A 140 15.50 11.85 42.78
CA SER A 140 14.48 11.36 43.72
C SER A 140 15.06 10.41 44.79
N ASN A 141 16.06 9.61 44.43
CA ASN A 141 16.77 8.74 45.36
C ASN A 141 17.67 9.55 46.29
N GLU A 142 18.43 10.52 45.77
CA GLU A 142 19.28 11.39 46.59
C GLU A 142 18.47 12.29 47.54
N PHE A 143 17.31 12.82 47.14
CA PHE A 143 16.38 13.48 48.08
C PHE A 143 15.95 12.55 49.22
N SER A 144 15.73 11.26 48.93
CA SER A 144 15.35 10.27 49.95
C SER A 144 16.51 9.96 50.89
N ASN A 145 17.72 9.74 50.35
CA ASN A 145 18.94 9.50 51.11
C ASN A 145 19.29 10.70 52.02
N LEU A 146 19.23 11.92 51.49
CA LEU A 146 19.50 13.13 52.26
C LEU A 146 18.40 13.42 53.29
N SER A 147 17.15 13.06 53.01
CA SER A 147 16.06 13.14 54.01
C SER A 147 16.26 12.18 55.18
N LEU A 148 16.96 11.04 55.00
CA LEU A 148 17.36 10.15 56.10
C LEU A 148 18.50 10.78 56.92
N HIS A 149 19.54 11.30 56.26
CA HIS A 149 20.65 11.98 56.95
C HIS A 149 20.19 13.21 57.74
N ILE A 150 19.18 13.96 57.26
CA ILE A 150 18.54 15.04 58.03
C ILE A 150 17.95 14.52 59.36
N GLY A 151 17.35 13.33 59.37
CA GLY A 151 16.76 12.70 60.56
C GLY A 151 17.78 12.09 61.54
N GLU A 152 18.98 11.77 61.05
CA GLU A 152 20.12 11.28 61.86
C GLU A 152 21.04 12.43 62.33
N GLY A 153 20.75 13.68 61.93
CA GLY A 153 21.58 14.86 62.17
C GLY A 153 21.49 15.49 63.58
N PRO A 154 22.39 16.43 63.90
CA PRO A 154 22.39 17.17 65.17
C PRO A 154 21.19 18.13 65.28
N GLU A 155 20.73 18.42 66.51
CA GLU A 155 19.53 19.23 66.75
C GLU A 155 19.63 20.63 66.08
N PRO A 156 18.66 21.04 65.25
CA PRO A 156 18.80 22.23 64.40
C PRO A 156 18.59 23.55 65.17
N ASP A 157 19.61 24.41 65.10
CA ASP A 157 19.53 25.81 65.52
C ASP A 157 18.66 26.68 64.57
N GLU A 158 18.47 27.96 64.90
CA GLU A 158 17.64 28.90 64.11
C GLU A 158 18.19 29.23 62.70
N GLU A 159 19.45 28.90 62.40
CA GLU A 159 20.01 29.02 61.04
C GLU A 159 19.83 27.72 60.27
N SER A 160 20.08 26.59 60.92
CA SER A 160 19.82 25.23 60.45
C SER A 160 18.36 25.02 60.04
N LYS A 161 17.40 25.56 60.80
CA LYS A 161 15.97 25.55 60.43
C LYS A 161 15.69 26.26 59.09
N LYS A 162 16.45 27.30 58.74
CA LYS A 162 16.31 27.99 57.44
C LYS A 162 16.87 27.14 56.31
N LEU A 163 18.01 26.49 56.52
CA LEU A 163 18.59 25.54 55.57
C LEU A 163 17.67 24.34 55.31
N LEU A 164 17.01 23.84 56.36
CA LEU A 164 15.98 22.79 56.25
C LEU A 164 14.74 23.28 55.47
N SER A 165 14.27 24.50 55.71
CA SER A 165 13.19 25.11 54.91
C SER A 165 13.58 25.22 53.43
N GLU A 166 14.82 25.62 53.12
CA GLU A 166 15.31 25.71 51.74
C GLU A 166 15.40 24.32 51.08
N PHE A 167 15.79 23.27 51.82
CA PHE A 167 15.77 21.89 51.36
C PHE A 167 14.34 21.38 51.07
N GLU A 168 13.38 21.69 51.93
CA GLU A 168 11.96 21.34 51.72
C GLU A 168 11.36 22.07 50.52
N GLU A 169 11.68 23.35 50.33
CA GLU A 169 11.29 24.13 49.14
C GLU A 169 11.88 23.54 47.84
N LEU A 170 13.18 23.20 47.83
CA LEU A 170 13.85 22.52 46.71
C LEU A 170 13.20 21.16 46.39
N ARG A 171 12.83 20.40 47.42
CA ARG A 171 12.14 19.10 47.27
C ARG A 171 10.74 19.27 46.68
N ALA A 172 10.00 20.29 47.13
CA ALA A 172 8.65 20.58 46.63
C ALA A 172 8.66 21.00 45.16
N ASP A 173 9.55 21.92 44.78
CA ASP A 173 9.76 22.36 43.39
C ASP A 173 10.23 21.20 42.48
N PHE A 174 11.12 20.33 42.98
CA PHE A 174 11.51 19.12 42.25
C PHE A 174 10.34 18.17 42.00
N GLU A 175 9.55 17.81 43.02
CA GLU A 175 8.40 16.92 42.86
C GLU A 175 7.30 17.54 41.99
N GLU A 176 7.08 18.85 42.04
CA GLU A 176 6.17 19.55 41.12
C GLU A 176 6.64 19.42 39.66
N ARG A 177 7.92 19.69 39.38
CA ARG A 177 8.50 19.55 38.02
C ARG A 177 8.48 18.10 37.52
N LYS A 178 8.81 17.15 38.38
CA LYS A 178 8.78 15.70 38.12
C LYS A 178 7.37 15.25 37.77
N LYS A 179 6.38 15.64 38.59
CA LYS A 179 4.96 15.39 38.35
C LYS A 179 4.50 15.99 37.01
N ALA A 180 4.77 17.26 36.75
CA ALA A 180 4.40 17.93 35.49
C ALA A 180 5.03 17.25 34.25
N HIS A 181 6.28 16.77 34.36
CA HIS A 181 6.95 16.01 33.30
C HIS A 181 6.25 14.67 33.01
N TYR A 182 5.91 13.89 34.03
CA TYR A 182 5.21 12.62 33.85
C TYR A 182 3.75 12.80 33.40
N GLU A 183 3.05 13.83 33.86
CA GLU A 183 1.71 14.19 33.37
C GLU A 183 1.73 14.53 31.88
N GLU A 184 2.69 15.36 31.43
CA GLU A 184 2.85 15.71 30.01
C GLU A 184 3.26 14.50 29.15
N LEU A 185 4.11 13.61 29.67
CA LEU A 185 4.49 12.36 29.00
C LEU A 185 3.29 11.41 28.86
N ASN A 186 2.48 11.27 29.91
CA ASN A 186 1.27 10.46 29.89
C ASN A 186 0.20 11.05 28.97
N ARG A 187 0.01 12.38 28.95
CA ARG A 187 -0.85 13.08 27.98
C ARG A 187 -0.44 12.76 26.54
N LYS A 188 0.86 12.82 26.21
CA LYS A 188 1.38 12.44 24.89
C LYS A 188 1.11 10.97 24.55
N ARG A 189 1.34 10.07 25.51
CA ARG A 189 1.05 8.62 25.37
C ARG A 189 -0.42 8.36 25.07
N GLU A 190 -1.34 9.01 25.78
CA GLU A 190 -2.78 8.92 25.53
C GLU A 190 -3.20 9.50 24.18
N GLU A 191 -2.67 10.66 23.78
CA GLU A 191 -2.96 11.25 22.47
C GLU A 191 -2.47 10.34 21.33
N ASN A 192 -1.32 9.72 21.50
CA ASN A 192 -0.76 8.77 20.55
C ASN A 192 -1.57 7.46 20.49
N LEU A 193 -2.04 6.95 21.64
CA LEU A 193 -2.95 5.83 21.71
C LEU A 193 -4.29 6.14 21.00
N LYS A 194 -4.86 7.32 21.22
CA LYS A 194 -6.07 7.81 20.52
C LYS A 194 -5.83 7.87 19.00
N LYS A 195 -4.68 8.39 18.54
CA LYS A 195 -4.31 8.40 17.11
C LYS A 195 -4.17 6.99 16.52
N LYS A 196 -3.53 6.04 17.21
CA LYS A 196 -3.47 4.64 16.73
C LYS A 196 -4.85 3.98 16.67
N LYS A 197 -5.70 4.15 17.69
CA LYS A 197 -7.09 3.65 17.68
C LYS A 197 -7.89 4.19 16.49
N GLU A 198 -7.73 5.48 16.15
CA GLU A 198 -8.36 6.09 14.98
C GLU A 198 -7.79 5.58 13.65
N LEU A 199 -6.47 5.39 13.51
CA LEU A 199 -5.85 4.76 12.34
C LEU A 199 -6.35 3.32 12.12
N LEU A 200 -6.50 2.54 13.20
CA LEU A 200 -7.07 1.19 13.15
C LEU A 200 -8.53 1.19 12.72
N LYS A 201 -9.31 2.20 13.14
CA LYS A 201 -10.70 2.36 12.72
C LYS A 201 -10.77 2.69 11.23
N GLN A 202 -9.97 3.64 10.75
CA GLN A 202 -9.89 3.98 9.32
C GLN A 202 -9.49 2.76 8.47
N PHE A 203 -8.59 1.91 8.98
CA PHE A 203 -8.26 0.66 8.30
C PHE A 203 -9.41 -0.35 8.35
N ALA A 204 -10.08 -0.51 9.50
CA ALA A 204 -11.27 -1.35 9.62
C ALA A 204 -12.38 -0.92 8.65
N ASP A 205 -12.58 0.39 8.44
CA ASP A 205 -13.54 0.92 7.47
C ASP A 205 -13.15 0.54 6.01
N ILE A 206 -11.85 0.55 5.66
CA ILE A 206 -11.36 0.06 4.36
C ILE A 206 -11.62 -1.44 4.17
N ILE A 207 -11.44 -2.26 5.22
CA ILE A 207 -11.73 -3.71 5.18
C ILE A 207 -13.24 -3.96 5.06
N ASN A 208 -14.05 -3.34 5.93
CA ASN A 208 -15.51 -3.51 5.98
C ASN A 208 -16.21 -3.04 4.69
N GLU A 209 -15.70 -1.99 4.03
CA GLU A 209 -16.21 -1.49 2.75
C GLU A 209 -15.56 -2.19 1.53
N GLU A 210 -14.78 -3.26 1.75
CA GLU A 210 -14.11 -4.05 0.71
C GLU A 210 -13.27 -3.21 -0.29
N LYS A 211 -12.63 -2.15 0.22
CA LYS A 211 -11.86 -1.17 -0.57
C LYS A 211 -10.47 -1.67 -0.96
N TRP A 212 -10.38 -2.88 -1.53
CA TRP A 212 -9.13 -3.56 -1.94
C TRP A 212 -8.29 -2.80 -3.01
N THR A 213 -8.79 -1.69 -3.55
CA THR A 213 -8.05 -0.76 -4.42
C THR A 213 -7.32 0.36 -3.67
N ALA A 214 -7.65 0.61 -2.40
CA ALA A 214 -7.15 1.74 -1.59
C ALA A 214 -5.70 1.57 -1.07
N THR A 215 -4.82 0.99 -1.89
CA THR A 215 -3.42 0.66 -1.53
C THR A 215 -2.63 1.87 -1.05
N LYS A 216 -2.91 3.06 -1.59
CA LYS A 216 -2.29 4.32 -1.17
C LYS A 216 -2.72 4.75 0.23
N GLU A 217 -4.01 4.59 0.56
CA GLU A 217 -4.56 4.93 1.88
C GLU A 217 -4.02 3.96 2.93
N VAL A 218 -4.03 2.65 2.66
CA VAL A 218 -3.42 1.63 3.53
C VAL A 218 -1.92 1.90 3.76
N SER A 219 -1.17 2.27 2.71
CA SER A 219 0.23 2.67 2.86
C SER A 219 0.42 3.92 3.72
N GLN A 220 -0.46 4.92 3.60
CA GLN A 220 -0.44 6.12 4.45
C GLN A 220 -0.79 5.79 5.91
N ILE A 221 -1.77 4.90 6.15
CA ILE A 221 -2.12 4.41 7.48
C ILE A 221 -0.92 3.68 8.09
N LYS A 222 -0.27 2.76 7.37
CA LYS A 222 0.94 2.06 7.83
C LYS A 222 2.06 3.04 8.18
N ASN A 223 2.38 3.98 7.29
CA ASN A 223 3.42 4.97 7.55
C ASN A 223 3.11 5.86 8.76
N ASN A 224 1.84 6.18 9.00
CA ASN A 224 1.43 6.93 10.19
C ASN A 224 1.42 6.06 11.46
N TRP A 225 1.12 4.77 11.34
CA TRP A 225 1.19 3.78 12.43
C TRP A 225 2.62 3.60 12.94
N ASP A 226 3.57 3.42 12.02
CA ASP A 226 4.99 3.18 12.33
C ASP A 226 5.65 4.43 12.94
N ARG A 227 5.15 5.63 12.61
CA ARG A 227 5.66 6.91 13.16
C ARG A 227 5.22 7.20 14.60
N ILE A 228 4.27 6.46 15.16
CA ILE A 228 3.76 6.70 16.51
C ILE A 228 4.37 5.66 17.48
N THR A 229 5.39 6.09 18.23
CA THR A 229 6.21 5.21 19.09
C THR A 229 5.92 5.31 20.59
N GLN A 230 5.54 6.48 21.09
CA GLN A 230 5.33 6.74 22.53
C GLN A 230 3.88 6.45 22.93
N ILE A 231 3.58 5.23 23.39
CA ILE A 231 2.25 4.69 23.74
C ILE A 231 2.38 3.84 25.02
N PRO A 232 1.32 3.64 25.85
CA PRO A 232 1.36 2.67 26.96
C PRO A 232 1.58 1.24 26.46
N ARG A 233 2.38 0.44 27.17
CA ARG A 233 2.71 -0.95 26.77
C ARG A 233 1.47 -1.84 26.74
N ASP A 234 0.63 -1.76 27.76
CA ASP A 234 -0.52 -2.65 28.02
C ASP A 234 -1.50 -2.79 26.84
N GLU A 235 -1.64 -1.75 26.02
CA GLU A 235 -2.51 -1.76 24.84
C GLU A 235 -1.79 -1.95 23.50
N ILE A 236 -0.46 -1.80 23.43
CA ILE A 236 0.24 -1.68 22.14
C ILE A 236 0.24 -3.00 21.36
N ASP A 237 0.36 -4.13 22.05
CA ASP A 237 0.49 -5.44 21.41
C ASP A 237 -0.83 -5.92 20.81
N ALA A 238 -1.94 -5.78 21.53
CA ALA A 238 -3.28 -6.06 20.99
C ALA A 238 -3.64 -5.14 19.81
N LEU A 239 -3.19 -3.89 19.84
CA LEU A 239 -3.33 -2.94 18.73
C LEU A 239 -2.50 -3.37 17.51
N ASN A 240 -1.26 -3.79 17.71
CA ASN A 240 -0.36 -4.26 16.65
C ASN A 240 -0.88 -5.58 16.03
N GLU A 241 -1.29 -6.56 16.85
CA GLU A 241 -1.85 -7.83 16.38
C GLU A 241 -3.08 -7.61 15.47
N ARG A 242 -3.98 -6.71 15.88
CA ARG A 242 -5.15 -6.34 15.07
C ARG A 242 -4.76 -5.64 13.76
N PHE A 243 -3.75 -4.76 13.79
CA PHE A 243 -3.25 -4.08 12.60
C PHE A 243 -2.62 -5.08 11.60
N GLU A 244 -1.81 -6.02 12.09
CA GLU A 244 -1.22 -7.09 11.29
C GLU A 244 -2.27 -8.05 10.72
N SER A 245 -3.36 -8.31 11.45
CA SER A 245 -4.51 -9.07 10.93
C SER A 245 -5.15 -8.36 9.73
N PHE A 246 -5.42 -7.06 9.83
CA PHE A 246 -5.98 -6.28 8.73
C PHE A 246 -5.02 -6.17 7.53
N MET A 247 -3.70 -6.08 7.75
CA MET A 247 -2.73 -6.13 6.65
C MET A 247 -2.77 -7.48 5.92
N LYS A 248 -2.79 -8.61 6.65
CA LYS A 248 -2.88 -9.95 6.05
C LYS A 248 -4.14 -10.13 5.21
N GLU A 249 -5.27 -9.62 5.69
CA GLU A 249 -6.55 -9.64 4.98
C GLU A 249 -6.53 -8.76 3.73
N PHE A 250 -5.99 -7.54 3.83
CA PHE A 250 -5.86 -6.65 2.68
C PHE A 250 -4.92 -7.19 1.60
N ASP A 251 -3.76 -7.72 1.98
CA ASP A 251 -2.80 -8.26 1.04
C ASP A 251 -3.25 -9.60 0.42
N SER A 252 -4.01 -10.45 1.15
CA SER A 252 -4.59 -11.66 0.55
C SER A 252 -5.60 -11.31 -0.54
N HIS A 253 -6.54 -10.41 -0.29
CA HIS A 253 -7.52 -9.93 -1.28
C HIS A 253 -6.85 -9.23 -2.48
N LYS A 254 -5.76 -8.49 -2.25
CA LYS A 254 -4.96 -7.87 -3.30
C LYS A 254 -4.26 -8.92 -4.18
N VAL A 255 -3.67 -9.96 -3.60
CA VAL A 255 -3.08 -11.09 -4.33
C VAL A 255 -4.16 -11.82 -5.14
N ASP A 256 -5.27 -12.18 -4.51
CA ASP A 256 -6.43 -12.83 -5.14
C ASP A 256 -6.93 -12.06 -6.37
N ARG A 257 -7.05 -10.73 -6.28
CA ARG A 257 -7.48 -9.90 -7.40
C ARG A 257 -6.46 -9.89 -8.55
N LEU A 258 -5.16 -9.91 -8.23
CA LEU A 258 -4.10 -9.96 -9.24
C LEU A 258 -4.05 -11.33 -9.92
N VAL A 259 -4.17 -12.42 -9.17
CA VAL A 259 -4.29 -13.79 -9.70
C VAL A 259 -5.51 -13.90 -10.61
N LYS A 260 -6.71 -13.53 -10.15
CA LYS A 260 -7.95 -13.53 -10.95
C LYS A 260 -7.89 -12.63 -12.19
N LYS A 261 -7.02 -11.62 -12.23
CA LYS A 261 -6.77 -10.80 -13.41
C LYS A 261 -5.84 -11.52 -14.40
N LEU A 262 -4.76 -12.14 -13.91
CA LEU A 262 -3.83 -12.91 -14.73
C LEU A 262 -4.51 -14.15 -15.34
N GLU A 263 -5.28 -14.90 -14.55
CA GLU A 263 -6.09 -16.04 -15.02
C GLU A 263 -7.00 -15.64 -16.18
N LYS A 264 -7.73 -14.52 -16.06
CA LYS A 264 -8.58 -13.99 -17.13
C LYS A 264 -7.79 -13.56 -18.37
N GLU A 265 -6.58 -13.05 -18.20
CA GLU A 265 -5.69 -12.71 -19.32
C GLU A 265 -5.20 -13.99 -20.03
N GLU A 266 -4.86 -15.06 -19.30
CA GLU A 266 -4.51 -16.37 -19.89
C GLU A 266 -5.70 -17.10 -20.55
N ASP A 267 -6.89 -17.02 -19.98
CA ASP A 267 -8.13 -17.51 -20.60
C ASP A 267 -8.39 -16.78 -21.93
N ASN A 268 -8.30 -15.44 -21.92
CA ASN A 268 -8.42 -14.62 -23.12
C ASN A 268 -7.35 -14.98 -24.17
N LEU A 269 -6.12 -15.31 -23.75
CA LEU A 269 -5.03 -15.72 -24.63
C LEU A 269 -5.37 -17.07 -25.29
N THR A 270 -5.82 -18.04 -24.50
CA THR A 270 -6.23 -19.37 -24.98
C THR A 270 -7.38 -19.26 -25.97
N LEU A 271 -8.39 -18.44 -25.68
CA LEU A 271 -9.52 -18.17 -26.59
C LEU A 271 -9.06 -17.49 -27.89
N LYS A 272 -8.17 -16.49 -27.81
CA LYS A 272 -7.63 -15.80 -29.00
C LYS A 272 -6.80 -16.75 -29.88
N LEU A 273 -5.95 -17.59 -29.30
CA LEU A 273 -5.19 -18.60 -30.05
C LEU A 273 -6.12 -19.59 -30.76
N LEU A 274 -7.19 -20.06 -30.09
CA LEU A 274 -8.19 -20.94 -30.69
C LEU A 274 -8.97 -20.26 -31.84
N LEU A 275 -9.25 -18.96 -31.75
CA LEU A 275 -9.82 -18.20 -32.88
C LEU A 275 -8.84 -18.10 -34.05
N LEU A 276 -7.55 -17.90 -33.79
CA LEU A 276 -6.52 -17.85 -34.85
C LEU A 276 -6.39 -19.19 -35.57
N ASP A 277 -6.38 -20.31 -34.84
CA ASP A 277 -6.38 -21.64 -35.43
C ASP A 277 -7.64 -21.90 -36.29
N LYS A 278 -8.80 -21.35 -35.89
CA LYS A 278 -10.03 -21.35 -36.72
C LYS A 278 -9.91 -20.46 -37.96
N MET A 279 -9.34 -19.26 -37.85
CA MET A 279 -9.10 -18.37 -38.99
C MET A 279 -8.15 -18.99 -40.00
N ASP A 280 -7.05 -19.61 -39.54
CA ASP A 280 -6.12 -20.36 -40.38
C ASP A 280 -6.80 -21.54 -41.08
N ALA A 281 -7.67 -22.28 -40.38
CA ALA A 281 -8.47 -23.35 -40.99
C ALA A 281 -9.49 -22.83 -42.03
N LEU A 282 -10.12 -21.68 -41.79
CA LEU A 282 -10.98 -21.02 -42.79
C LEU A 282 -10.17 -20.55 -44.01
N ASN A 283 -8.97 -20.01 -43.80
CA ASN A 283 -8.06 -19.60 -44.86
C ASN A 283 -7.75 -20.77 -45.80
N VAL A 284 -7.34 -21.92 -45.24
CA VAL A 284 -7.11 -23.17 -46.00
C VAL A 284 -8.38 -23.62 -46.74
N ARG A 285 -9.55 -23.56 -46.12
CA ARG A 285 -10.83 -23.92 -46.76
C ARG A 285 -11.25 -22.95 -47.87
N SER A 286 -10.82 -21.69 -47.80
CA SER A 286 -11.16 -20.64 -48.77
C SER A 286 -10.28 -20.59 -50.02
N ASP A 287 -9.21 -21.40 -50.07
CA ASP A 287 -8.36 -21.60 -51.26
C ASP A 287 -8.92 -22.68 -52.21
N ASP A 288 -9.94 -23.46 -51.80
CA ASP A 288 -10.64 -24.41 -52.70
C ASP A 288 -11.48 -23.64 -53.76
N PRO A 289 -11.26 -23.87 -55.07
CA PRO A 289 -12.05 -23.25 -56.15
C PRO A 289 -13.57 -23.47 -56.09
N LYS A 290 -14.07 -24.41 -55.28
CA LYS A 290 -15.50 -24.70 -55.08
C LYS A 290 -16.08 -24.08 -53.81
N ALA A 291 -15.29 -23.38 -53.00
CA ALA A 291 -15.76 -22.85 -51.73
C ALA A 291 -16.82 -21.75 -51.92
N ASP A 292 -17.89 -21.80 -51.12
CA ASP A 292 -18.88 -20.73 -51.08
C ASP A 292 -18.31 -19.51 -50.34
N PHE A 293 -17.80 -18.56 -51.11
CA PHE A 293 -17.17 -17.37 -50.56
C PHE A 293 -18.13 -16.49 -49.73
N LYS A 294 -19.45 -16.61 -49.93
CA LYS A 294 -20.45 -15.81 -49.20
C LYS A 294 -20.71 -16.33 -47.79
N THR A 295 -20.64 -17.65 -47.58
CA THR A 295 -20.70 -18.24 -46.23
C THR A 295 -19.37 -18.06 -45.51
N LEU A 296 -18.24 -18.22 -46.22
CA LEU A 296 -16.90 -17.93 -45.68
C LEU A 296 -16.75 -16.50 -45.14
N ILE A 297 -17.22 -15.47 -45.87
CA ILE A 297 -17.21 -14.09 -45.36
C ILE A 297 -17.98 -13.97 -44.04
N LYS A 298 -19.16 -14.59 -43.92
CA LYS A 298 -19.96 -14.53 -42.70
C LYS A 298 -19.30 -15.25 -41.51
N GLU A 299 -18.71 -16.42 -41.75
CA GLU A 299 -17.96 -17.14 -40.71
C GLU A 299 -16.72 -16.34 -40.27
N TYR A 300 -16.02 -15.70 -41.21
CA TYR A 300 -14.89 -14.83 -40.90
C TYR A 300 -15.31 -13.57 -40.11
N ASP A 301 -16.40 -12.91 -40.52
CA ASP A 301 -16.98 -11.77 -39.81
C ASP A 301 -17.39 -12.16 -38.38
N ASP A 302 -17.95 -13.35 -38.17
CA ASP A 302 -18.29 -13.85 -36.82
C ASP A 302 -17.04 -14.13 -35.97
N LEU A 303 -16.00 -14.78 -36.51
CA LEU A 303 -14.73 -14.97 -35.79
C LEU A 303 -14.08 -13.63 -35.43
N HIS A 304 -14.15 -12.62 -36.30
CA HIS A 304 -13.67 -11.26 -36.02
C HIS A 304 -14.52 -10.56 -34.94
N ASN A 305 -15.83 -10.80 -34.91
CA ASN A 305 -16.69 -10.31 -33.83
C ASN A 305 -16.42 -11.03 -32.50
N GLN A 306 -16.12 -12.33 -32.51
CA GLN A 306 -15.67 -13.07 -31.32
C GLN A 306 -14.32 -12.52 -30.81
N TRP A 307 -13.37 -12.26 -31.71
CA TRP A 307 -12.06 -11.67 -31.37
C TRP A 307 -12.19 -10.33 -30.63
N LYS A 308 -13.07 -9.45 -31.11
CA LYS A 308 -13.36 -8.13 -30.49
C LYS A 308 -14.04 -8.24 -29.13
N LYS A 309 -14.78 -9.33 -28.86
CA LYS A 309 -15.42 -9.58 -27.55
C LYS A 309 -14.43 -10.12 -26.50
N ILE A 310 -13.34 -10.78 -26.92
CA ILE A 310 -12.34 -11.30 -26.00
C ILE A 310 -11.46 -10.17 -25.49
N GLY A 311 -11.27 -10.13 -24.17
CA GLY A 311 -10.57 -9.06 -23.47
C GLY A 311 -9.06 -8.98 -23.70
N ARG A 312 -8.39 -8.27 -22.79
CA ARG A 312 -6.93 -8.10 -22.80
C ARG A 312 -6.23 -9.45 -22.56
N VAL A 313 -5.04 -9.58 -23.14
CA VAL A 313 -4.15 -10.74 -23.04
C VAL A 313 -2.83 -10.33 -22.37
N PRO A 314 -2.01 -11.28 -21.87
CA PRO A 314 -0.77 -10.96 -21.19
C PRO A 314 0.15 -10.14 -22.11
N ASN A 315 0.72 -9.06 -21.58
CA ASN A 315 1.42 -8.04 -22.38
C ASN A 315 2.53 -8.66 -23.26
N GLU A 316 3.29 -9.60 -22.71
CA GLU A 316 4.35 -10.36 -23.39
C GLU A 316 3.89 -11.12 -24.65
N LYS A 317 2.62 -11.52 -24.70
CA LYS A 317 2.05 -12.30 -25.82
C LYS A 317 1.16 -11.46 -26.72
N ASN A 318 0.77 -10.26 -26.28
CA ASN A 318 -0.15 -9.38 -27.01
C ASN A 318 0.33 -9.09 -28.45
N GLN A 319 1.61 -8.74 -28.61
CA GLN A 319 2.19 -8.45 -29.93
C GLN A 319 2.18 -9.69 -30.85
N MET A 320 2.64 -10.85 -30.36
CA MET A 320 2.63 -12.12 -31.13
C MET A 320 1.22 -12.51 -31.59
N VAL A 321 0.24 -12.35 -30.70
CA VAL A 321 -1.18 -12.66 -30.94
C VAL A 321 -1.78 -11.70 -31.96
N TRP A 322 -1.42 -10.41 -31.89
CA TRP A 322 -1.82 -9.38 -32.86
C TRP A 322 -1.21 -9.59 -34.24
N ASP A 323 0.08 -9.89 -34.33
CA ASP A 323 0.76 -10.13 -35.61
C ASP A 323 0.23 -11.38 -36.32
N ARG A 324 -0.07 -12.45 -35.57
CA ARG A 324 -0.73 -13.65 -36.12
C ARG A 324 -2.16 -13.35 -36.59
N PHE A 325 -2.90 -12.49 -35.87
CA PHE A 325 -4.23 -12.03 -36.30
C PHE A 325 -4.16 -11.27 -37.64
N ASN A 326 -3.30 -10.25 -37.73
CA ASN A 326 -3.13 -9.48 -38.96
C ASN A 326 -2.69 -10.37 -40.14
N THR A 327 -1.79 -11.32 -39.89
CA THR A 327 -1.33 -12.28 -40.92
C THR A 327 -2.48 -13.16 -41.44
N ALA A 328 -3.34 -13.66 -40.54
CA ALA A 328 -4.52 -14.44 -40.91
C ALA A 328 -5.57 -13.58 -41.65
N GLU A 329 -5.74 -12.32 -41.26
CA GLU A 329 -6.65 -11.37 -41.92
C GLU A 329 -6.15 -10.94 -43.31
N ASP A 330 -4.86 -10.68 -43.48
CA ASP A 330 -4.25 -10.37 -44.77
C ASP A 330 -4.33 -11.55 -45.74
N ALA A 331 -4.17 -12.78 -45.24
CA ALA A 331 -4.38 -13.99 -46.03
C ALA A 331 -5.84 -14.10 -46.52
N PHE A 332 -6.82 -13.93 -45.64
CA PHE A 332 -8.24 -13.97 -46.01
C PHE A 332 -8.61 -12.84 -46.99
N ASN A 333 -8.17 -11.61 -46.72
CA ASN A 333 -8.43 -10.44 -47.56
C ASN A 333 -7.77 -10.58 -48.95
N SER A 334 -6.61 -11.22 -49.03
CA SER A 334 -5.96 -11.55 -50.31
C SER A 334 -6.75 -12.56 -51.15
N LEU A 335 -7.36 -13.56 -50.51
CA LEU A 335 -8.28 -14.51 -51.19
C LEU A 335 -9.59 -13.82 -51.58
N ARG A 336 -10.14 -12.97 -50.72
CA ARG A 336 -11.31 -12.14 -51.01
C ARG A 336 -11.09 -11.20 -52.18
N PHE A 337 -9.92 -10.57 -52.30
CA PHE A 337 -9.59 -9.70 -53.43
C PHE A 337 -9.56 -10.43 -54.78
N LYS A 338 -9.20 -11.72 -54.79
CA LYS A 338 -9.27 -12.57 -56.00
C LYS A 338 -10.73 -12.91 -56.33
N ASN A 339 -11.48 -13.41 -55.34
CA ASN A 339 -12.78 -14.06 -55.53
C ASN A 339 -14.00 -13.12 -55.52
N ASP A 340 -13.94 -12.00 -54.78
CA ASP A 340 -15.01 -11.00 -54.65
C ASP A 340 -14.70 -9.75 -55.50
N LYS A 341 -15.39 -9.62 -56.63
CA LYS A 341 -15.25 -8.47 -57.55
C LYS A 341 -15.69 -7.15 -56.90
N GLU A 342 -16.74 -7.14 -56.09
CA GLU A 342 -17.22 -5.91 -55.47
C GLU A 342 -16.22 -5.39 -54.43
N TYR A 343 -15.66 -6.30 -53.63
CA TYR A 343 -14.60 -5.99 -52.68
C TYR A 343 -13.36 -5.47 -53.41
N ARG A 344 -12.91 -6.14 -54.48
CA ARG A 344 -11.79 -5.64 -55.30
C ARG A 344 -12.02 -4.22 -55.82
N GLU A 345 -13.19 -3.93 -56.38
CA GLU A 345 -13.52 -2.58 -56.85
C GLU A 345 -13.54 -1.54 -55.72
N LYS A 346 -14.01 -1.90 -54.52
CA LYS A 346 -13.97 -1.03 -53.32
C LYS A 346 -12.52 -0.74 -52.91
N VAL A 347 -11.69 -1.79 -52.77
CA VAL A 347 -10.27 -1.68 -52.42
C VAL A 347 -9.51 -0.83 -53.44
N GLU A 348 -9.70 -1.06 -54.75
CA GLU A 348 -9.07 -0.24 -55.78
C GLU A 348 -9.49 1.24 -55.73
N LYS A 349 -10.78 1.53 -55.46
CA LYS A 349 -11.28 2.91 -55.33
C LYS A 349 -10.64 3.60 -54.12
N SER A 350 -10.51 2.92 -52.98
CA SER A 350 -9.81 3.46 -51.79
C SER A 350 -8.32 3.63 -52.02
N LEU A 351 -7.65 2.67 -52.66
CA LEU A 351 -6.23 2.72 -53.01
C LEU A 351 -5.92 3.88 -53.97
N LYS A 352 -6.77 4.11 -54.98
CA LYS A 352 -6.65 5.27 -55.89
C LYS A 352 -6.77 6.61 -55.15
N LYS A 353 -7.69 6.73 -54.19
CA LYS A 353 -7.81 7.92 -53.32
C LYS A 353 -6.56 8.10 -52.43
N LYS A 354 -6.10 7.03 -51.77
CA LYS A 354 -4.89 7.03 -50.92
C LYS A 354 -3.65 7.48 -51.71
N LYS A 355 -3.43 6.93 -52.92
CA LYS A 355 -2.33 7.38 -53.82
C LYS A 355 -2.43 8.86 -54.20
N LYS A 356 -3.64 9.38 -54.45
CA LYS A 356 -3.85 10.81 -54.74
C LYS A 356 -3.49 11.70 -53.55
N LEU A 357 -3.88 11.30 -52.33
CA LEU A 357 -3.53 12.02 -51.10
C LEU A 357 -2.02 12.00 -50.82
N ILE A 358 -1.32 10.91 -51.14
CA ILE A 358 0.15 10.83 -51.05
C ILE A 358 0.80 11.80 -52.04
N ALA A 359 0.41 11.78 -53.31
CA ALA A 359 0.95 12.72 -54.31
C ALA A 359 0.66 14.20 -53.96
N GLU A 360 -0.50 14.49 -53.37
CA GLU A 360 -0.83 15.82 -52.84
C GLU A 360 0.01 16.19 -51.60
N ALA A 361 0.51 15.23 -50.83
CA ALA A 361 1.39 15.45 -49.68
C ALA A 361 2.86 15.60 -50.10
N GLU A 362 3.34 14.79 -51.04
CA GLU A 362 4.67 14.88 -51.63
C GLU A 362 4.89 16.26 -52.29
N ALA A 363 3.90 16.75 -53.04
CA ALA A 363 3.94 18.10 -53.63
C ALA A 363 3.93 19.27 -52.61
N LEU A 364 3.78 18.99 -51.31
CA LEU A 364 3.88 20.01 -50.24
C LEU A 364 5.26 20.05 -49.57
N VAL A 365 6.15 19.10 -49.87
CA VAL A 365 7.53 19.09 -49.35
C VAL A 365 8.31 20.28 -49.89
N ASP A 366 8.12 20.63 -51.17
CA ASP A 366 8.81 21.73 -51.85
C ASP A 366 8.20 23.12 -51.60
N ASN A 367 7.28 23.29 -50.64
CA ASN A 367 6.66 24.59 -50.36
C ASN A 367 7.51 25.44 -49.40
N GLU A 368 8.01 26.57 -49.88
CA GLU A 368 8.74 27.58 -49.09
C GLU A 368 7.94 28.09 -47.86
N ASN A 369 6.60 28.03 -47.90
CA ASN A 369 5.75 28.42 -46.77
C ASN A 369 5.38 27.22 -45.88
N ILE A 370 6.29 26.91 -44.94
CA ILE A 370 6.17 25.83 -43.95
C ILE A 370 4.83 25.87 -43.20
N ALA A 371 4.35 27.06 -42.80
CA ALA A 371 3.10 27.21 -42.04
C ALA A 371 1.84 26.87 -42.87
N GLN A 372 1.86 27.14 -44.18
CA GLN A 372 0.80 26.72 -45.08
C GLN A 372 0.91 25.23 -45.44
N ALA A 373 2.12 24.71 -45.62
CA ALA A 373 2.37 23.29 -45.84
C ALA A 373 1.83 22.45 -44.67
N ALA A 374 2.19 22.78 -43.42
CA ALA A 374 1.73 22.08 -42.22
C ALA A 374 0.19 22.03 -42.09
N ARG A 375 -0.51 23.14 -42.39
CA ARG A 375 -1.99 23.18 -42.40
C ARG A 375 -2.60 22.26 -43.48
N LYS A 376 -1.99 22.21 -44.66
CA LYS A 376 -2.44 21.34 -45.76
C LYS A 376 -2.14 19.87 -45.45
N VAL A 377 -0.96 19.54 -44.92
CA VAL A 377 -0.59 18.18 -44.47
C VAL A 377 -1.56 17.67 -43.40
N ASN A 378 -1.88 18.46 -42.38
CA ASN A 378 -2.89 18.07 -41.38
C ASN A 378 -4.27 17.82 -41.98
N LYS A 379 -4.67 18.59 -43.00
CA LYS A 379 -5.92 18.35 -43.75
C LYS A 379 -5.87 17.04 -44.57
N LEU A 380 -4.73 16.74 -45.21
CA LEU A 380 -4.51 15.49 -45.94
C LEU A 380 -4.46 14.28 -45.01
N HIS A 381 -3.83 14.38 -43.84
CA HIS A 381 -3.81 13.34 -42.80
C HIS A 381 -5.21 13.00 -42.29
N ASN A 382 -6.04 14.03 -42.05
CA ASN A 382 -7.44 13.84 -41.68
C ASN A 382 -8.27 13.22 -42.83
N ALA A 383 -7.97 13.57 -44.09
CA ALA A 383 -8.59 12.93 -45.25
C ALA A 383 -8.13 11.48 -45.44
N TRP A 384 -6.86 11.17 -45.15
CA TRP A 384 -6.28 9.83 -45.16
C TRP A 384 -6.97 8.91 -44.15
N LYS A 385 -7.10 9.36 -42.89
CA LYS A 385 -7.86 8.66 -41.83
C LYS A 385 -9.30 8.36 -42.27
N LYS A 386 -9.98 9.30 -42.92
CA LYS A 386 -11.36 9.14 -43.44
C LYS A 386 -11.47 8.33 -44.74
N THR A 387 -10.34 7.92 -45.33
CA THR A 387 -10.27 7.06 -46.52
C THR A 387 -9.86 5.62 -46.15
N GLY A 388 -9.78 5.32 -44.85
CA GLY A 388 -9.69 3.97 -44.30
C GLY A 388 -10.82 3.09 -44.79
#